data_AF-A0A4U1A8L3-F1
#
_entry.id   AF-A0A4U1A8L3-F1
#
_cell.length_a   1.000
_cell.length_b   1.000
_cell.length_c   1.000
_cell.angle_alpha   90.00
_cell.angle_beta   90.00
_cell.angle_gamma   90.00
#
_symmetry.space_group_name_H-M   'P 1'
#
loop_
_entity.id
_entity.type
_entity.pdbx_description
1 polymer ?
#
loop_
_entity_poly.entity_id
_entity_poly.type
_entity_poly.pdbx_seq_one_letter_code
_entity_poly.pdbx_strand_id
1 'polypeptide(L)'
;MKNEYGEFVSLLLKSGTVSETQVKHAARIRQKLATPISMVNILKDLGFVTDELVRKAMLETRMSIRIGELLVELGHLAEDDLTAAFNIQKERETDLKIGEILVKYNFIDEKIFNRILSMQLGFPLIDVNVSLVDKPLFNKVPIKTIIEYQFVPIKTSDGVVFCGFCRST
;
A
#
# COMPACT_ATOMS: atom_id res chain seq x y z
N MET A 1 -18.70 0.58 7.57
CA MET A 1 -19.06 1.33 8.81
C MET A 1 -17.87 2.17 9.19
N LYS A 2 -17.83 3.47 8.81
CA LYS A 2 -16.76 4.39 9.22
C LYS A 2 -16.87 4.59 10.74
N ASN A 3 -15.85 4.14 11.48
CA ASN A 3 -15.71 4.44 12.90
C ASN A 3 -15.22 5.90 13.05
N GLU A 4 -15.37 6.53 14.23
CA GLU A 4 -14.90 7.89 14.51
C GLU A 4 -13.37 8.09 14.31
N TYR A 5 -12.65 6.97 14.20
CA TYR A 5 -11.19 6.90 14.04
C TYR A 5 -10.71 6.54 12.63
N GLY A 6 -11.61 6.24 11.68
CA GLY A 6 -11.27 5.75 10.33
C GLY A 6 -11.41 4.24 10.15
N GLU A 7 -11.33 3.77 8.91
CA GLU A 7 -11.53 2.36 8.54
C GLU A 7 -10.31 1.52 8.93
N PHE A 8 -9.10 2.01 8.67
CA PHE A 8 -7.89 1.30 9.05
C PHE A 8 -7.71 1.17 10.57
N VAL A 9 -8.05 2.19 11.37
CA VAL A 9 -8.00 2.06 12.85
C VAL A 9 -9.00 1.02 13.34
N SER A 10 -10.17 0.93 12.70
CA SER A 10 -11.14 -0.13 13.02
C SER A 10 -10.61 -1.53 12.70
N LEU A 11 -9.79 -1.65 11.65
CA LEU A 11 -9.11 -2.90 11.28
C LEU A 11 -8.02 -3.26 12.29
N LEU A 12 -7.22 -2.29 12.74
CA LEU A 12 -6.23 -2.52 13.79
C LEU A 12 -6.86 -2.97 15.12
N LEU A 13 -8.04 -2.43 15.46
CA LEU A 13 -8.82 -2.89 16.62
C LEU A 13 -9.34 -4.32 16.43
N LYS A 14 -9.89 -4.64 15.25
CA LYS A 14 -10.42 -5.98 14.94
C LYS A 14 -9.34 -7.07 14.92
N SER A 15 -8.15 -6.75 14.44
CA SER A 15 -7.00 -7.66 14.46
C SER A 15 -6.35 -7.79 15.84
N GLY A 16 -6.76 -6.97 16.82
CA GLY A 16 -6.13 -6.93 18.15
C GLY A 16 -4.72 -6.31 18.14
N THR A 17 -4.32 -5.66 17.04
CA THR A 17 -3.01 -5.00 16.91
C THR A 17 -2.90 -3.79 17.83
N VAL A 18 -4.01 -3.07 18.02
CA VAL A 18 -4.11 -1.97 18.97
C VAL A 18 -5.29 -2.18 19.90
N SER A 19 -5.16 -1.72 21.14
CA SER A 19 -6.27 -1.72 22.10
C SER A 19 -7.10 -0.45 22.00
N GLU A 20 -8.34 -0.52 22.46
CA GLU A 20 -9.22 0.66 22.55
C GLU A 20 -8.62 1.75 23.47
N THR A 21 -7.84 1.36 24.48
CA THR A 21 -7.15 2.31 25.38
C THR A 21 -6.04 3.08 24.65
N GLN A 22 -5.27 2.41 23.78
CA GLN A 22 -4.24 3.04 22.96
C GLN A 22 -4.84 4.01 21.94
N VAL A 23 -5.94 3.62 21.29
CA VAL A 23 -6.66 4.49 20.34
C VAL A 23 -7.24 5.72 21.03
N LYS A 24 -7.86 5.57 22.21
CA LYS A 24 -8.34 6.71 23.02
C LYS A 24 -7.21 7.65 23.43
N HIS A 25 -6.04 7.12 23.77
CA HIS A 25 -4.87 7.93 24.08
C HIS A 25 -4.41 8.76 22.87
N ALA A 26 -4.25 8.11 21.70
CA ALA A 26 -3.91 8.78 20.46
C ALA A 26 -4.95 9.84 20.05
N ALA A 27 -6.25 9.57 20.23
CA ALA A 27 -7.32 10.51 19.90
C ALA A 27 -7.27 11.79 20.75
N ARG A 28 -6.92 11.68 22.04
CA ARG A 28 -6.71 12.84 22.92
C ARG A 28 -5.55 13.71 22.46
N ILE A 29 -4.49 13.10 21.93
CA ILE A 29 -3.35 13.82 21.36
C ILE A 29 -3.77 14.52 20.06
N ARG A 30 -4.52 13.84 19.19
CA ARG A 30 -5.05 14.43 17.94
C ARG A 30 -5.85 15.71 18.20
N GLN A 31 -6.71 15.73 19.22
CA GLN A 31 -7.51 16.92 19.57
C GLN A 31 -6.67 18.12 20.03
N LYS A 32 -5.46 17.89 20.55
CA LYS A 32 -4.58 18.95 21.06
C LYS A 32 -3.63 19.50 20.00
N LEU A 33 -3.58 18.89 18.82
CA LEU A 33 -2.72 19.30 17.72
C LEU A 33 -3.43 20.33 16.84
N ALA A 34 -2.68 21.35 16.41
CA ALA A 34 -3.19 22.43 15.58
C ALA A 34 -3.47 21.98 14.13
N THR A 35 -2.76 20.96 13.66
CA THR A 35 -2.91 20.39 12.31
C THR A 35 -3.60 19.03 12.37
N PRO A 36 -4.50 18.72 11.42
CA PRO A 36 -5.06 17.39 11.31
C PRO A 36 -3.96 16.38 10.94
N ILE A 37 -3.57 15.53 11.90
CA ILE A 37 -2.66 14.42 11.66
C ILE A 37 -3.48 13.12 11.59
N SER A 38 -3.07 12.20 10.71
CA SER A 38 -3.64 10.86 10.66
C SER A 38 -3.52 10.17 12.03
N MET A 39 -4.61 9.51 12.45
CA MET A 39 -4.61 8.64 13.63
C MET A 39 -3.55 7.55 13.56
N VAL A 40 -3.28 7.02 12.36
CA VAL A 40 -2.29 5.96 12.16
C VAL A 40 -0.89 6.50 12.42
N ASN A 41 -0.58 7.71 11.95
CA ASN A 41 0.72 8.32 12.21
C ASN A 41 0.92 8.60 13.69
N ILE A 42 -0.10 9.07 14.40
CA ILE A 42 -0.02 9.23 15.86
C ILE A 42 0.22 7.89 16.55
N LEU A 43 -0.47 6.82 16.13
CA LEU A 43 -0.26 5.48 16.69
C LEU A 43 1.15 4.93 16.40
N LYS A 44 1.73 5.27 15.23
CA LYS A 44 3.12 4.94 14.88
C LYS A 44 4.12 5.73 15.71
N ASP A 45 3.90 7.04 15.86
CA ASP A 45 4.77 7.94 16.63
C ASP A 45 4.80 7.57 18.12
N LEU A 46 3.67 7.09 18.64
CA LEU A 46 3.56 6.55 20.01
C LEU A 46 4.18 5.15 20.16
N GLY A 47 4.62 4.51 19.06
CA GLY A 47 5.20 3.17 19.05
C GLY A 47 4.19 2.04 19.23
N PHE A 48 2.88 2.33 19.13
CA PHE A 48 1.84 1.30 19.25
C PHE A 48 1.66 0.50 17.96
N VAL A 49 2.08 1.04 16.82
CA VAL A 49 1.92 0.43 15.50
C VAL A 49 3.23 0.50 14.73
N THR A 50 3.63 -0.61 14.12
CA THR A 50 4.78 -0.69 13.20
C THR A 50 4.29 -1.11 11.82
N ASP A 51 5.08 -0.85 10.77
CA ASP A 51 4.73 -1.23 9.39
C ASP A 51 4.51 -2.75 9.24
N GLU A 52 5.24 -3.55 10.03
CA GLU A 52 5.06 -5.01 10.04
C GLU A 52 3.75 -5.43 10.73
N LEU A 53 3.37 -4.76 11.81
CA LEU A 53 2.09 -5.00 12.47
C LEU A 53 0.91 -4.60 11.59
N VAL A 54 1.03 -3.48 10.87
CA VAL A 54 0.08 -3.05 9.84
C VAL A 54 -0.09 -4.14 8.78
N ARG A 55 1.02 -4.62 8.22
CA ARG A 55 1.01 -5.67 7.19
C ARG A 55 0.32 -6.94 7.69
N LYS A 56 0.65 -7.38 8.91
CA LYS A 56 0.03 -8.56 9.53
C LYS A 56 -1.48 -8.38 9.71
N ALA A 57 -1.92 -7.23 10.23
CA ALA A 57 -3.33 -6.92 10.42
C ALA A 57 -4.13 -6.95 9.11
N MET A 58 -3.54 -6.43 8.03
CA MET A 58 -4.15 -6.43 6.70
C MET A 58 -4.29 -7.85 6.13
N LEU A 59 -3.28 -8.70 6.31
CA LEU A 59 -3.30 -10.09 5.87
C LEU A 59 -4.34 -10.93 6.62
N GLU A 60 -4.48 -10.73 7.94
CA GLU A 60 -5.40 -11.51 8.78
C GLU A 60 -6.87 -11.18 8.54
N THR A 61 -7.19 -9.92 8.27
CA THR A 61 -8.58 -9.46 8.16
C THR A 61 -9.19 -9.64 6.77
N ARG A 62 -8.39 -10.02 5.75
CA ARG A 62 -8.79 -10.22 4.33
C ARG A 62 -9.62 -9.06 3.72
N MET A 63 -9.63 -7.89 4.34
CA MET A 63 -10.35 -6.72 3.83
C MET A 63 -9.48 -6.03 2.78
N SER A 64 -10.03 -5.84 1.58
CA SER A 64 -9.38 -5.00 0.56
C SER A 64 -9.69 -3.53 0.83
N ILE A 65 -8.92 -2.89 1.72
CA ILE A 65 -8.91 -1.43 1.76
C ILE A 65 -8.42 -0.94 0.39
N ARG A 66 -9.03 0.09 -0.18
CA ARG A 66 -8.60 0.65 -1.47
C ARG A 66 -7.29 1.41 -1.28
N ILE A 67 -6.36 1.30 -2.24
CA ILE A 67 -5.04 1.93 -2.13
C ILE A 67 -5.13 3.45 -1.88
N GLY A 68 -6.04 4.15 -2.56
CA GLY A 68 -6.22 5.59 -2.38
C GLY A 68 -6.64 5.97 -0.96
N GLU A 69 -7.63 5.27 -0.40
CA GLU A 69 -8.09 5.49 0.97
C GLU A 69 -6.99 5.16 1.98
N LEU A 70 -6.25 4.07 1.75
CA LEU A 70 -5.10 3.71 2.58
C LEU A 70 -4.01 4.78 2.56
N LEU A 71 -3.70 5.35 1.40
CA LEU A 71 -2.71 6.42 1.28
C LEU A 71 -3.12 7.66 2.07
N VAL A 72 -4.40 8.03 2.03
CA VAL A 72 -4.95 9.13 2.83
C VAL A 72 -4.90 8.81 4.32
N GLU A 73 -5.33 7.61 4.71
CA GLU A 73 -5.31 7.17 6.10
C GLU A 73 -3.89 7.04 6.67
N LEU A 74 -2.87 6.76 5.86
CA LEU A 74 -1.46 6.79 6.27
C LEU A 74 -0.82 8.18 6.19
N GLY A 75 -1.57 9.19 5.71
CA GLY A 75 -1.08 10.56 5.57
C GLY A 75 -0.04 10.75 4.46
N HIS A 76 -0.01 9.83 3.48
CA HIS A 76 0.83 9.93 2.29
C HIS A 76 0.14 10.65 1.12
N LEU A 77 -1.15 10.95 1.24
CA LEU A 77 -1.97 11.63 0.25
C LEU A 77 -3.02 12.49 0.95
N ALA A 78 -3.32 13.69 0.43
CA ALA A 78 -4.43 14.48 0.92
C ALA A 78 -5.77 13.98 0.34
N GLU A 79 -6.87 14.15 1.09
CA GLU A 79 -8.20 13.74 0.62
C GLU A 79 -8.64 14.53 -0.63
N ASP A 80 -8.27 15.81 -0.69
CA ASP A 80 -8.52 16.68 -1.86
C ASP A 80 -7.74 16.21 -3.10
N ASP A 81 -6.49 15.77 -2.93
CA ASP A 81 -5.66 15.24 -4.01
C ASP A 81 -6.21 13.91 -4.54
N LEU A 82 -6.68 13.04 -3.65
CA LEU A 82 -7.36 11.81 -4.05
C LEU A 82 -8.64 12.11 -4.86
N THR A 83 -9.41 13.11 -4.43
CA THR A 83 -10.61 13.55 -5.14
C THR A 83 -10.27 14.13 -6.51
N ALA A 84 -9.23 14.96 -6.60
CA ALA A 84 -8.72 15.49 -7.86
C ALA A 84 -8.29 14.37 -8.81
N ALA A 85 -7.57 13.36 -8.31
CA ALA A 85 -7.17 12.20 -9.12
C ALA A 85 -8.37 11.42 -9.68
N PHE A 86 -9.45 11.24 -8.92
CA PHE A 86 -10.67 10.63 -9.43
C PHE A 86 -11.36 11.47 -10.53
N ASN A 87 -11.33 12.79 -10.41
CA ASN A 87 -11.88 13.67 -11.46
C ASN A 87 -11.05 13.56 -12.74
N ILE A 88 -9.72 13.57 -12.63
CA ILE A 88 -8.81 13.37 -13.77
C ILE A 88 -9.07 12.01 -14.44
N GLN A 89 -9.25 10.95 -13.65
CA GLN A 89 -9.57 9.62 -14.17
C GLN A 89 -10.85 9.63 -15.01
N LYS A 90 -11.91 10.28 -14.51
CA LYS A 90 -13.20 10.32 -15.19
C LYS A 90 -13.19 11.19 -16.45
N GLU A 91 -12.44 12.28 -16.45
CA GLU A 91 -12.50 13.29 -17.50
C GLU A 91 -11.44 13.12 -18.60
N ARG A 92 -10.25 12.63 -18.25
CA ARG A 92 -9.06 12.68 -19.12
C ARG A 92 -8.36 11.34 -19.28
N GLU A 93 -8.23 10.59 -18.19
CA GLU A 93 -7.36 9.42 -18.11
C GLU A 93 -8.19 8.16 -17.76
N THR A 94 -9.23 7.89 -18.57
CA THR A 94 -10.23 6.84 -18.29
C THR A 94 -9.67 5.43 -18.25
N ASP A 95 -8.56 5.21 -18.94
CA ASP A 95 -7.91 3.89 -19.06
C ASP A 95 -6.84 3.67 -17.98
N LEU A 96 -6.43 4.74 -17.29
CA LEU A 96 -5.45 4.66 -16.21
C LEU A 96 -6.12 4.32 -14.90
N LYS A 97 -5.43 3.54 -14.07
CA LYS A 97 -5.88 3.29 -12.70
C LYS A 97 -5.52 4.46 -11.81
N ILE A 98 -6.18 4.53 -10.66
CA ILE A 98 -6.02 5.65 -9.73
C ILE A 98 -4.55 5.78 -9.25
N GLY A 99 -3.85 4.66 -9.05
CA GLY A 99 -2.45 4.65 -8.64
C GLY A 99 -1.54 5.30 -9.68
N GLU A 100 -1.68 4.90 -10.95
CA GLU A 100 -0.96 5.48 -12.07
C GLU A 100 -1.19 6.99 -12.18
N ILE A 101 -2.43 7.45 -11.97
CA ILE A 101 -2.78 8.88 -12.00
C ILE A 101 -2.11 9.62 -10.83
N LEU A 102 -2.15 9.05 -9.63
CA LEU A 102 -1.53 9.66 -8.45
C LEU A 102 -0.03 9.87 -8.65
N VAL A 103 0.67 8.92 -9.27
CA VAL A 103 2.10 9.04 -9.59
C VAL A 103 2.32 9.99 -10.78
N LYS A 104 1.59 9.81 -11.89
CA LYS A 104 1.74 10.59 -13.14
C LYS A 104 1.56 12.08 -12.94
N TYR A 105 0.63 12.48 -12.05
CA TYR A 105 0.36 13.88 -11.73
C TYR A 105 1.11 14.40 -10.50
N ASN A 106 2.07 13.62 -9.97
CA ASN A 106 2.90 13.97 -8.81
C ASN A 106 2.11 14.25 -7.52
N PHE A 107 0.92 13.65 -7.34
CA PHE A 107 0.23 13.67 -6.06
C PHE A 107 0.95 12.82 -5.01
N ILE A 108 1.72 11.81 -5.45
CA ILE A 108 2.54 10.97 -4.59
C ILE A 108 3.83 10.54 -5.31
N ASP A 109 4.91 10.40 -4.55
CA ASP A 109 6.16 9.81 -5.03
C ASP A 109 5.98 8.31 -5.33
N GLU A 110 6.52 7.86 -6.46
CA GLU A 110 6.40 6.47 -6.92
C GLU A 110 6.98 5.46 -5.92
N LYS A 111 8.09 5.78 -5.24
CA LYS A 111 8.70 4.86 -4.25
C LYS A 111 7.81 4.72 -3.03
N ILE A 112 7.19 5.82 -2.59
CA ILE A 112 6.21 5.79 -1.50
C ILE A 112 4.99 4.97 -1.92
N PHE A 113 4.45 5.22 -3.10
CA PHE A 113 3.30 4.49 -3.63
C PHE A 113 3.57 2.98 -3.68
N ASN A 114 4.68 2.57 -4.30
CA ASN A 114 5.08 1.16 -4.40
C ASN A 114 5.30 0.52 -3.03
N ARG A 115 5.86 1.25 -2.07
CA ARG A 115 5.99 0.76 -0.69
C ARG A 115 4.63 0.47 -0.06
N ILE A 116 3.67 1.40 -0.14
CA ILE A 116 2.34 1.21 0.46
C ILE A 116 1.55 0.11 -0.27
N LEU A 117 1.65 0.05 -1.59
CA LEU A 117 1.06 -1.02 -2.39
C LEU A 117 1.62 -2.39 -2.00
N SER A 118 2.93 -2.51 -1.81
CA SER A 118 3.55 -3.77 -1.36
C SER A 118 3.04 -4.21 0.01
N MET A 119 2.87 -3.27 0.94
CA MET A 119 2.27 -3.52 2.26
C MET A 119 0.83 -4.00 2.14
N GLN A 120 0.01 -3.34 1.30
CA GLN A 120 -1.39 -3.69 1.10
C GLN A 120 -1.55 -5.08 0.49
N LEU A 121 -0.71 -5.43 -0.49
CA LEU A 121 -0.75 -6.74 -1.15
C LEU A 121 -0.08 -7.85 -0.32
N GLY A 122 0.74 -7.47 0.67
CA GLY A 122 1.48 -8.41 1.51
C GLY A 122 2.69 -9.05 0.83
N PHE A 123 3.14 -8.50 -0.30
CA PHE A 123 4.35 -8.95 -1.01
C PHE A 123 5.50 -7.99 -0.76
N PRO A 124 6.75 -8.47 -0.65
CA PRO A 124 7.90 -7.59 -0.50
C PRO A 124 8.11 -6.76 -1.76
N LEU A 125 8.40 -5.47 -1.59
CA LEU A 125 8.94 -4.65 -2.68
C LEU A 125 10.40 -5.07 -2.94
N ILE A 126 10.70 -5.39 -4.19
CA ILE A 126 12.02 -5.81 -4.62
C ILE A 126 12.55 -4.83 -5.67
N ASP A 127 13.80 -4.41 -5.50
CA ASP A 127 14.52 -3.72 -6.56
C ASP A 127 15.16 -4.80 -7.45
N VAL A 128 14.54 -5.08 -8.59
CA VAL A 128 14.98 -6.16 -9.48
C VAL A 128 16.21 -5.71 -10.25
N ASN A 129 17.37 -6.14 -9.78
CA ASN A 129 18.61 -6.07 -10.56
C ASN A 129 18.77 -7.33 -11.43
N VAL A 130 19.37 -7.19 -12.61
CA VAL A 130 19.74 -8.28 -13.52
C VAL A 130 20.53 -9.39 -12.81
N SER A 131 21.31 -9.06 -11.78
CA SER A 131 22.06 -10.03 -10.98
C SER A 131 21.20 -10.95 -10.11
N LEU A 132 19.97 -10.56 -9.79
CA LEU A 132 19.05 -11.35 -8.96
C LEU A 132 18.25 -12.37 -9.78
N VAL A 133 18.26 -12.26 -11.10
CA VAL A 133 17.49 -13.11 -12.01
C VAL A 133 18.29 -14.35 -12.39
N ASP A 134 17.77 -15.52 -12.03
CA ASP A 134 18.27 -16.82 -12.49
C ASP A 134 18.05 -16.93 -14.02
N LYS A 135 19.14 -16.78 -14.78
CA LYS A 135 19.13 -16.81 -16.25
C LYS A 135 18.55 -18.12 -16.81
N PRO A 136 18.98 -19.32 -16.35
CA PRO A 136 18.33 -20.58 -16.71
C PRO A 136 16.81 -20.56 -16.52
N LEU A 137 16.32 -20.04 -15.40
CA LEU A 137 14.88 -19.94 -15.12
C LEU A 137 14.19 -18.94 -16.05
N PHE A 138 14.78 -17.76 -16.25
CA PHE A 138 14.27 -16.74 -17.16
C PHE A 138 14.09 -17.27 -18.59
N ASN A 139 15.08 -18.02 -19.09
CA ASN A 139 15.07 -18.59 -20.43
C ASN A 139 14.03 -19.71 -20.63
N LYS A 140 13.39 -20.22 -19.56
CA LYS A 140 12.29 -21.20 -19.67
C LYS A 140 10.97 -20.55 -20.07
N VAL A 141 10.85 -19.22 -19.94
CA VAL A 141 9.61 -18.50 -20.23
C VAL A 141 9.81 -17.69 -21.52
N PRO A 142 8.92 -17.83 -22.52
CA PRO A 142 8.98 -16.99 -23.71
C PRO A 142 8.90 -15.51 -23.35
N ILE A 143 9.78 -14.69 -23.94
CA ILE A 143 9.84 -13.25 -23.66
C ILE A 143 8.50 -12.54 -23.90
N LYS A 144 7.73 -13.01 -24.89
CA LYS A 144 6.39 -12.49 -25.18
C LYS A 144 5.46 -12.64 -23.97
N THR A 145 5.50 -13.79 -23.30
CA THR A 145 4.71 -14.08 -22.09
C THR A 145 5.13 -13.19 -20.92
N ILE A 146 6.44 -13.00 -20.73
CA ILE A 146 7.00 -12.09 -19.71
C ILE A 146 6.46 -10.66 -19.90
N ILE A 147 6.51 -10.15 -21.13
CA ILE A 147 6.03 -8.80 -21.49
C ILE A 147 4.51 -8.69 -21.34
N GLU A 148 3.76 -9.65 -21.89
CA GLU A 148 2.29 -9.65 -21.92
C GLU A 148 1.69 -9.68 -20.51
N TYR A 149 2.25 -10.49 -19.62
CA TYR A 149 1.76 -10.62 -18.24
C TYR A 149 2.54 -9.77 -17.22
N GLN A 150 3.51 -8.97 -17.69
CA GLN A 150 4.33 -8.05 -16.88
C GLN A 150 4.92 -8.67 -15.60
N PHE A 151 5.57 -9.81 -15.76
CA PHE A 151 6.25 -10.50 -14.65
C PHE A 151 7.63 -10.99 -15.07
N VAL A 152 8.53 -11.17 -14.09
CA VAL A 152 9.89 -11.66 -14.28
C VAL A 152 10.14 -12.81 -13.31
N PRO A 153 10.48 -14.02 -13.78
CA PRO A 153 10.96 -15.09 -12.92
C PRO A 153 12.29 -14.70 -12.28
N ILE A 154 12.41 -14.82 -10.96
CA ILE A 154 13.60 -14.37 -10.21
C ILE A 154 14.43 -15.56 -9.81
N LYS A 155 13.85 -16.50 -9.07
CA LYS A 155 14.55 -17.67 -8.54
C LYS A 155 13.58 -18.82 -8.27
N THR A 156 14.15 -20.00 -8.10
CA THR A 156 13.44 -21.17 -7.56
C THR A 156 13.99 -21.49 -6.17
N SER A 157 13.11 -21.72 -5.19
CA SER A 157 13.46 -22.28 -3.88
C SER A 157 12.45 -23.37 -3.56
N ASP A 158 12.92 -24.56 -3.19
CA ASP A 158 12.07 -25.67 -2.73
C ASP A 158 10.95 -26.05 -3.71
N GLY A 159 11.24 -25.98 -5.01
CA GLY A 159 10.28 -26.25 -6.08
C GLY A 159 9.27 -25.11 -6.36
N VAL A 160 9.33 -24.01 -5.60
CA VAL A 160 8.51 -22.82 -5.78
C VAL A 160 9.26 -21.78 -6.62
N VAL A 161 8.60 -21.23 -7.64
CA VAL A 161 9.13 -20.15 -8.48
C VAL A 161 8.69 -18.81 -7.91
N PHE A 162 9.65 -17.95 -7.61
CA PHE A 162 9.42 -16.58 -7.18
C PHE A 162 9.42 -15.66 -8.40
N CYS A 163 8.34 -14.92 -8.59
CA CYS A 163 8.18 -13.96 -9.68
C CYS A 163 8.05 -12.53 -9.13
N GLY A 164 8.74 -11.58 -9.76
CA GLY A 164 8.47 -10.16 -9.59
C GLY A 164 7.42 -9.72 -10.59
N PHE A 165 6.52 -8.81 -10.20
CA PHE A 165 5.53 -8.23 -11.09
C PHE A 165 5.79 -6.73 -11.21
N CYS A 166 5.77 -6.21 -12.44
CA CYS A 166 5.79 -4.78 -12.71
C CYS A 166 4.49 -4.38 -13.40
N ARG A 167 3.37 -4.72 -12.78
CA ARG A 167 2.10 -4.21 -13.30
C ARG A 167 1.98 -2.76 -12.87
N SER A 168 1.90 -1.84 -13.83
CA SER A 168 1.41 -0.49 -13.55
C SER A 168 -0.01 -0.66 -12.98
N THR A 169 -0.14 -0.44 -11.68
CA THR A 169 -1.38 -0.69 -10.96
C THR A 169 -2.34 0.44 -11.06
#